data_AF-A0AA95RRQ6-F1
#
_entry.id   AF-A0AA95RRQ6-F1
#
_cell.length_a   1.000
_cell.length_b   1.000
_cell.length_c   1.000
_cell.angle_alpha   90.00
_cell.angle_beta   90.00
_cell.angle_gamma   90.00
#
_symmetry.space_group_name_H-M   'P 1'
#
loop_
_entity.id
_entity.type
_entity.pdbx_description
1 polymer ?
#
loop_
_entity_poly.entity_id
_entity_poly.type
_entity_poly.pdbx_seq_one_letter_code
_entity_poly.pdbx_strand_id
1 'polypeptide(L)'
;MAWVFLVVAGLFEMFGVAMINRLNKHRNFLSFALLFLGFGASFLFLSLAMKSLPMGTAYAVWTGIGASGGAILGMILYGEAKDWRRIVCIIMILGAAVGLKLIA
;
A
#
# COMPACT_ATOMS: atom_id res chain seq x y z
N MET A 1 18.86 -2.85 -2.86
CA MET A 1 18.36 -1.47 -2.64
C MET A 1 16.95 -1.27 -3.22
N ALA A 2 16.67 -1.65 -4.46
CA ALA A 2 15.34 -1.50 -5.08
C ALA A 2 14.17 -2.06 -4.26
N TRP A 3 14.33 -3.24 -3.65
CA TRP A 3 13.33 -3.84 -2.77
C TRP A 3 12.99 -2.99 -1.53
N VAL A 4 13.97 -2.25 -0.97
CA VAL A 4 13.73 -1.36 0.16
C VAL A 4 12.88 -0.17 -0.29
N PHE A 5 13.20 0.43 -1.44
CA PHE A 5 12.37 1.48 -2.03
C PHE A 5 10.95 1.01 -2.32
N LEU A 6 10.78 -0.25 -2.73
CA LEU A 6 9.47 -0.84 -3.00
C LEU A 6 8.65 -1.02 -1.71
N VAL A 7 9.26 -1.49 -0.62
CA VAL A 7 8.60 -1.56 0.70
C VAL A 7 8.26 -0.17 1.23
N VAL A 8 9.17 0.81 1.09
CA VAL A 8 8.91 2.20 1.46
C VAL A 8 7.78 2.80 0.63
N ALA A 9 7.73 2.52 -0.68
CA ALA A 9 6.64 2.92 -1.55
C ALA A 9 5.30 2.35 -1.05
N GLY A 10 5.25 1.05 -0.72
CA GLY A 10 4.04 0.43 -0.18
C GLY A 10 3.59 1.00 1.17
N LEU A 11 4.53 1.40 2.04
CA LEU A 11 4.20 2.09 3.30
C LEU A 11 3.61 3.48 3.06
N PHE A 12 4.16 4.24 2.11
CA PHE A 12 3.59 5.54 1.72
C PHE A 12 2.21 5.40 1.09
N GLU A 13 1.98 4.36 0.30
CA GLU A 13 0.67 4.03 -0.25
C GLU A 13 -0.33 3.70 0.87
N MET A 14 0.05 2.84 1.81
CA MET A 14 -0.75 2.51 2.99
C MET A 14 -1.16 3.78 3.76
N PHE A 15 -0.23 4.72 3.94
CA PHE A 15 -0.51 6.02 4.58
C PHE A 15 -1.45 6.89 3.74
N GLY A 16 -1.28 6.90 2.42
CA GLY A 16 -2.17 7.58 1.47
C GLY A 16 -3.60 7.05 1.54
N VAL A 17 -3.78 5.73 1.56
CA VAL A 17 -5.08 5.07 1.71
C VAL A 17 -5.73 5.41 3.05
N ALA A 18 -4.96 5.42 4.14
CA ALA A 18 -5.46 5.85 5.44
C ALA A 18 -5.94 7.31 5.42
N MET A 19 -5.24 8.20 4.70
CA MET A 19 -5.65 9.60 4.55
C MET A 19 -6.88 9.77 3.65
N ILE A 20 -7.12 8.91 2.65
CA ILE A 20 -8.38 8.91 1.86
C ILE A 20 -9.57 8.76 2.80
N ASN A 21 -9.55 7.75 3.67
CA ASN A 21 -10.66 7.52 4.60
C ASN A 21 -10.81 8.68 5.59
N ARG A 22 -9.70 9.31 6.01
CA ARG A 22 -9.71 10.48 6.88
C ARG A 22 -10.32 11.69 6.19
N LEU A 23 -9.96 11.93 4.93
CA LEU A 23 -10.48 13.01 4.10
C LEU A 23 -11.99 12.85 3.84
N ASN A 24 -12.46 11.62 3.64
CA ASN A 24 -13.88 11.33 3.47
C ASN A 24 -14.69 11.65 4.73
N LYS A 25 -14.12 11.39 5.91
CA LYS A 25 -14.77 11.62 7.21
C LYS A 25 -14.66 13.07 7.69
N HIS A 26 -13.52 13.70 7.42
CA HIS A 26 -13.23 15.09 7.71
C HIS A 26 -12.62 15.72 6.46
N ARG A 27 -13.40 16.53 5.73
CA ARG A 27 -12.98 17.29 4.53
C ARG A 27 -11.98 18.40 4.88
N ASN A 28 -10.84 18.03 5.46
CA ASN A 28 -9.79 18.94 5.87
C ASN A 28 -8.75 19.08 4.75
N PHE A 29 -8.41 20.33 4.41
CA PHE A 29 -7.40 20.66 3.40
C PHE A 29 -6.02 20.03 3.70
N LEU A 30 -5.66 19.93 4.98
CA LEU A 30 -4.46 19.22 5.44
C LEU A 30 -4.43 17.74 5.03
N SER A 31 -5.56 17.03 5.10
CA SER A 31 -5.64 15.61 4.71
C SER A 31 -5.50 15.45 3.19
N PHE A 32 -5.97 16.41 2.41
CA PHE A 32 -5.80 16.44 0.96
C PHE A 32 -4.32 16.64 0.57
N ALA A 33 -3.63 17.57 1.22
CA ALA A 33 -2.20 17.81 0.99
C ALA A 33 -1.34 16.58 1.38
N LEU A 34 -1.61 15.98 2.54
CA LEU A 34 -0.93 14.77 3.00
C LEU A 34 -1.18 13.56 2.09
N LEU A 35 -2.38 13.43 1.54
CA LEU A 35 -2.72 12.40 0.56
C LEU A 35 -1.91 12.57 -0.72
N PHE A 36 -1.86 13.79 -1.26
CA PHE A 36 -1.13 14.06 -2.50
C PHE A 36 0.38 13.84 -2.33
N LEU A 37 0.94 14.27 -1.19
CA LEU A 37 2.32 14.00 -0.83
C LEU A 37 2.59 12.50 -0.63
N GLY A 38 1.69 11.78 0.03
CA GLY A 38 1.84 10.35 0.29
C GLY A 38 1.84 9.52 -0.99
N PHE A 39 0.84 9.73 -1.86
CA PHE A 39 0.79 9.08 -3.16
C PHE A 39 1.93 9.51 -4.07
N GLY A 40 2.25 10.81 -4.11
CA GLY A 40 3.37 11.33 -4.89
C GLY A 40 4.70 10.69 -4.49
N ALA A 41 5.01 10.65 -3.19
CA ALA A 41 6.21 9.98 -2.68
C ALA A 41 6.19 8.48 -3.00
N SER A 42 5.08 7.79 -2.80
CA SER A 42 4.91 6.37 -3.13
C SER A 42 5.26 6.07 -4.60
N PHE A 43 4.69 6.84 -5.53
CA PHE A 43 4.95 6.65 -6.96
C PHE A 43 6.40 6.95 -7.35
N LEU A 44 7.05 7.94 -6.71
CA LEU A 44 8.47 8.21 -6.94
C LEU A 44 9.33 7.02 -6.51
N PHE A 45 9.10 6.47 -5.31
CA PHE A 45 9.84 5.30 -4.82
C PHE A 45 9.56 4.05 -5.64
N LEU A 46 8.33 3.86 -6.12
CA LEU A 46 7.98 2.77 -7.04
C LEU A 46 8.75 2.90 -8.36
N SER A 47 8.77 4.10 -8.96
CA SER A 47 9.53 4.38 -10.18
C SER A 47 11.03 4.10 -10.00
N LEU A 48 11.59 4.47 -8.85
CA LEU A 48 12.97 4.14 -8.47
C LEU A 48 13.21 2.62 -8.35
N ALA A 49 12.26 1.87 -7.78
CA ALA A 49 12.35 0.41 -7.68
C ALA A 49 12.26 -0.27 -9.06
N MET A 50 11.41 0.25 -9.95
CA MET A 50 11.21 -0.25 -11.32
C MET A 50 12.42 -0.04 -12.23
N LYS A 51 13.38 0.81 -11.87
CA LYS A 51 14.67 0.90 -12.61
C LYS A 51 15.51 -0.38 -12.52
N SER A 52 15.28 -1.20 -11.50
CA SER A 52 16.04 -2.44 -11.28
C SER A 52 15.16 -3.69 -11.26
N LEU A 53 13.86 -3.55 -11.00
CA LEU A 53 12.93 -4.66 -10.91
C LEU A 53 11.98 -4.67 -12.12
N PRO A 54 11.60 -5.85 -12.64
CA PRO A 54 10.56 -5.97 -13.64
C PRO A 54 9.26 -5.31 -13.16
N MET A 55 8.59 -4.58 -14.05
CA MET A 55 7.34 -3.86 -13.74
C MET A 55 6.28 -4.78 -13.12
N GLY A 56 6.11 -6.00 -13.64
CA GLY A 56 5.13 -6.96 -13.15
C GLY A 56 5.37 -7.33 -11.68
N THR A 57 6.61 -7.65 -11.31
CA THR A 57 6.97 -7.95 -9.93
C THR A 57 6.84 -6.71 -9.05
N ALA A 58 7.39 -5.58 -9.50
CA ALA A 58 7.43 -4.36 -8.70
C ALA A 58 6.01 -3.87 -8.35
N TYR A 59 5.12 -3.83 -9.34
CA TYR A 59 3.75 -3.39 -9.18
C TYR A 59 2.91 -4.37 -8.34
N ALA A 60 3.07 -5.68 -8.56
CA ALA A 60 2.35 -6.69 -7.78
C ALA A 60 2.72 -6.66 -6.29
N VAL A 61 4.01 -6.51 -5.96
CA VAL A 61 4.42 -6.40 -4.56
C VAL A 61 3.98 -5.07 -3.95
N TRP A 62 4.09 -3.96 -4.69
CA TRP A 62 3.67 -2.64 -4.22
C TRP A 62 2.17 -2.62 -3.88
N THR A 63 1.34 -3.01 -4.85
CA THR A 63 -0.12 -3.11 -4.65
C THR A 63 -0.50 -4.09 -3.54
N GLY A 64 0.20 -5.23 -3.43
CA GLY A 64 -0.05 -6.19 -2.36
C GLY A 64 0.21 -5.63 -0.96
N ILE A 65 1.29 -4.86 -0.78
CA ILE A 65 1.60 -4.18 0.48
C ILE A 65 0.59 -3.07 0.75
N GLY A 66 0.28 -2.23 -0.24
CA GLY A 66 -0.68 -1.14 -0.10
C GLY A 66 -2.09 -1.62 0.23
N ALA A 67 -2.57 -2.65 -0.47
CA ALA A 67 -3.92 -3.22 -0.28
C ALA A 67 -4.06 -3.90 1.09
N SER A 68 -3.11 -4.76 1.45
CA SER A 68 -3.13 -5.46 2.74
C SER A 68 -3.01 -4.46 3.90
N GLY A 69 -2.11 -3.50 3.76
CA GLY A 69 -1.90 -2.46 4.73
C GLY A 69 -3.10 -1.54 4.91
N GLY A 70 -3.67 -1.06 3.80
CA GLY A 70 -4.88 -0.24 3.79
C GLY A 70 -6.06 -0.95 4.43
N ALA A 71 -6.22 -2.25 4.18
CA ALA A 71 -7.27 -3.05 4.81
C ALA A 71 -7.05 -3.21 6.32
N ILE A 72 -5.82 -3.47 6.78
CA ILE A 72 -5.48 -3.56 8.22
C ILE A 72 -5.73 -2.21 8.91
N LEU A 73 -5.27 -1.10 8.33
CA LEU A 73 -5.52 0.24 8.85
C LEU A 73 -7.01 0.59 8.82
N GLY A 74 -7.75 0.16 7.81
CA GLY A 74 -9.21 0.24 7.73
C GLY A 74 -9.89 -0.38 8.94
N MET A 75 -9.50 -1.61 9.28
CA MET A 75 -10.04 -2.33 10.43
C MET A 75 -9.66 -1.71 11.78
N ILE A 76 -8.45 -1.16 11.91
CA ILE A 76 -7.95 -0.60 13.17
C ILE A 76 -8.45 0.84 13.40
N LEU A 77 -8.30 1.72 12.41
CA LEU A 77 -8.57 3.16 12.55
C LEU A 77 -10.04 3.51 12.28
N TYR A 78 -10.71 2.77 11.39
CA TYR A 78 -12.06 3.11 10.93
C TYR A 78 -13.12 2.12 11.42
N GLY A 79 -12.72 1.06 12.12
CA GLY A 79 -13.63 0.08 12.70
C GLY A 79 -14.36 -0.76 11.65
N GLU A 80 -13.78 -0.92 10.46
CA GLU A 80 -14.37 -1.78 9.42
C GLU A 80 -14.53 -3.23 9.91
N ALA A 81 -15.57 -3.90 9.42
CA ALA A 81 -15.88 -5.28 9.79
C ALA A 81 -14.68 -6.21 9.55
N LYS A 82 -14.22 -6.85 10.63
CA LYS A 82 -13.19 -7.89 10.64
C LYS A 82 -13.78 -9.24 10.25
N ASP A 83 -14.25 -9.34 9.01
CA ASP A 83 -14.70 -10.61 8.46
C ASP A 83 -13.48 -11.54 8.27
N TRP A 84 -13.56 -12.75 8.83
CA TRP A 84 -12.55 -13.79 8.68
C TRP A 84 -12.20 -14.05 7.21
N ARG A 85 -13.20 -14.07 6.32
CA ARG A 85 -13.01 -14.29 4.88
C ARG A 85 -12.13 -13.19 4.26
N ARG A 86 -12.33 -11.94 4.68
CA ARG A 86 -11.54 -10.79 4.23
C ARG A 86 -10.08 -10.92 4.66
N ILE A 87 -9.83 -11.36 5.90
CA ILE A 87 -8.48 -11.59 6.43
C ILE A 87 -7.75 -12.68 5.63
N VAL A 88 -8.43 -13.80 5.34
CA VAL A 88 -7.87 -14.88 4.51
C VAL A 88 -7.46 -14.38 3.13
N CYS A 89 -8.31 -13.59 2.46
CA CYS A 89 -7.98 -13.00 1.17
C CYS A 89 -6.76 -12.05 1.25
N ILE A 90 -6.67 -11.24 2.30
CA ILE A 90 -5.52 -10.34 2.51
C ILE A 90 -4.22 -11.12 2.69
N ILE A 91 -4.25 -12.22 3.47
CA ILE A 91 -3.09 -13.10 3.66
C ILE A 91 -2.68 -13.75 2.34
N MET A 92 -3.64 -14.17 1.51
CA MET A 92 -3.35 -14.75 0.20
C MET A 92 -2.70 -13.72 -0.75
N ILE A 93 -3.16 -12.47 -0.74
CA ILE A 93 -2.55 -11.37 -1.51
C ILE A 93 -1.10 -11.12 -1.06
N LEU A 94 -0.88 -11.03 0.26
CA LEU A 94 0.47 -10.89 0.82
C LEU A 94 1.37 -12.08 0.49
N GLY A 95 0.84 -13.30 0.59
CA GLY A 95 1.55 -14.52 0.23
C GLY A 95 1.96 -14.55 -1.23
N ALA A 96 1.07 -14.15 -2.14
CA ALA A 96 1.37 -14.04 -3.56
C ALA A 96 2.44 -12.96 -3.83
N ALA A 97 2.35 -11.80 -3.18
CA ALA A 97 3.35 -10.74 -3.29
C ALA A 97 4.73 -11.19 -2.81
N VAL A 98 4.81 -11.91 -1.68
CA VAL A 98 6.08 -12.48 -1.19
C VAL A 98 6.58 -13.59 -2.11
N GLY A 99 5.70 -14.43 -2.65
CA GLY A 99 6.05 -15.45 -3.63
C GLY A 99 6.68 -14.85 -4.88
N LEU A 100 6.11 -13.78 -5.42
CA LEU A 100 6.67 -13.02 -6.54
C LEU A 100 8.06 -12.44 -6.22
N LYS A 101 8.28 -11.98 -4.99
CA LYS A 101 9.62 -11.56 -4.54
C LYS A 101 10.63 -12.69 -4.48
N LEU A 102 10.20 -13.92 -4.14
CA LEU A 102 11.11 -15.07 -4.05
C LEU A 102 11.51 -15.61 -5.43
N ILE A 103 10.69 -15.36 -6.46
CA ILE A 103 10.90 -15.86 -7.82
C ILE A 103 11.67 -14.84 -8.68
N ALA A 104 11.60 -13.55 -8.36
CA ALA A 104 12.22 -12.45 -9.10
C ALA A 104 13.60 -12.05 -8.57
#